data_AF-D8JT12-F1
#
_entry.id   AF-D8JT12-F1
#
_cell.length_a   1.000
_cell.length_b   1.000
_cell.length_c   1.000
_cell.angle_alpha   90.00
_cell.angle_beta   90.00
_cell.angle_gamma   90.00
#
_symmetry.space_group_name_H-M   'P 1'
#
loop_
_entity.id
_entity.type
_entity.pdbx_description
1 polymer ?
#
loop_
_entity_poly.entity_id
_entity_poly.type
_entity_poly.pdbx_seq_one_letter_code
_entity_poly.pdbx_strand_id
1 'polypeptide(L)'
;MSAAVADRPLPGAKVAVQPFFLAGSLYAVLMMAFWVPWFLGFIQAPSAWPAQAWFLHELAFGFAPVIVAGALLTASAGDTSRKPVSGAILVPIFLLWIAGRIGMGLSAHLDPWTMAALSVAFPIVLAVLAARVLPASGRWRGLAIVALLLGLGAADALFHYEMFEFGRTKSAADVALAFALLLLMIIAGRVVSSPKRRPTIFYAACGFVVLGAVLTALGVLWDDYDFASAGLNAWTVGSIGTLALAIATWASRARRSPTAFGTIVLYVLAVISGLAATAGGLYPQWTLPLLPISGIAWIAAFAGFAVLYGRSVSAGSSADSSS
;
A
#
# COMPACT_ATOMS: atom_id res chain seq x y z
N MET A 1 -28.25 1.77 -38.40
CA MET A 1 -26.88 2.14 -38.82
C MET A 1 -26.10 2.52 -37.56
N SER A 2 -25.15 1.65 -37.19
CA SER A 2 -24.08 1.73 -36.16
C SER A 2 -24.31 2.45 -34.82
N ALA A 3 -24.57 1.67 -33.77
CA ALA A 3 -24.39 2.03 -32.35
C ALA A 3 -23.33 1.12 -31.70
N ALA A 4 -22.17 0.94 -32.36
CA ALA A 4 -21.20 -0.09 -31.96
C ALA A 4 -19.71 0.34 -32.02
N VAL A 5 -19.38 1.62 -31.78
CA VAL A 5 -17.97 2.10 -31.90
C VAL A 5 -17.46 2.91 -30.69
N ALA A 6 -18.18 2.98 -29.56
CA ALA A 6 -17.79 3.90 -28.48
C ALA A 6 -16.91 3.34 -27.33
N ASP A 7 -16.51 2.06 -27.32
CA ASP A 7 -15.83 1.48 -26.15
C ASP A 7 -14.50 0.79 -26.48
N ARG A 8 -13.54 1.53 -27.04
CA ARG A 8 -12.13 1.13 -26.96
C ARG A 8 -11.34 2.19 -26.19
N PRO A 9 -10.97 1.92 -24.92
CA PRO A 9 -10.06 2.80 -24.20
C PRO A 9 -8.73 2.84 -24.97
N LEU A 10 -8.21 4.06 -25.18
CA LEU A 10 -6.95 4.31 -25.90
C LEU A 10 -5.83 3.40 -25.35
N PRO A 11 -5.05 2.71 -26.22
CA PRO A 11 -4.08 1.69 -25.82
C PRO A 11 -3.09 2.14 -24.73
N GLY A 12 -2.68 3.41 -24.74
CA GLY A 12 -1.70 3.98 -23.80
C GLY A 12 -2.19 4.20 -22.36
N ALA A 13 -3.47 4.43 -22.14
CA ALA A 13 -4.03 4.60 -20.79
C ALA A 13 -4.04 3.29 -19.98
N LYS A 14 -4.04 2.14 -20.68
CA LYS A 14 -4.06 0.80 -20.07
C LYS A 14 -2.69 0.36 -19.52
N VAL A 15 -1.59 0.92 -20.05
CA VAL A 15 -0.19 0.58 -19.72
C VAL A 15 0.27 1.24 -18.40
N ALA A 16 -0.23 2.45 -18.12
CA ALA A 16 0.16 3.31 -17.00
C ALA A 16 -0.22 2.81 -15.59
N VAL A 17 -1.28 2.02 -15.47
CA VAL A 17 -1.93 1.64 -14.19
C VAL A 17 -1.31 0.38 -13.56
N GLN A 18 -0.71 -0.48 -14.38
CA GLN A 18 -0.05 -1.73 -13.98
C GLN A 18 1.25 -1.53 -13.14
N PRO A 19 2.17 -0.61 -13.50
CA PRO A 19 3.47 -0.54 -12.84
C PRO A 19 3.38 -0.20 -11.36
N PHE A 20 2.43 0.65 -10.93
CA PHE A 20 2.30 1.01 -9.51
C PHE A 20 1.82 -0.15 -8.63
N PHE A 21 0.80 -0.90 -9.05
CA PHE A 21 0.37 -2.09 -8.30
C PHE A 21 1.42 -3.20 -8.32
N LEU A 22 2.08 -3.41 -9.46
CA LEU A 22 3.15 -4.39 -9.56
C LEU A 22 4.34 -3.99 -8.68
N ALA A 23 4.79 -2.74 -8.77
CA ALA A 23 5.84 -2.20 -7.91
C ALA A 23 5.48 -2.29 -6.43
N GLY A 24 4.25 -1.92 -6.06
CA GLY A 24 3.76 -2.07 -4.68
C GLY A 24 3.78 -3.52 -4.20
N SER A 25 3.38 -4.47 -5.04
CA SER A 25 3.42 -5.90 -4.68
C SER A 25 4.84 -6.45 -4.56
N LEU A 26 5.74 -6.08 -5.47
CA LEU A 26 7.15 -6.44 -5.40
C LEU A 26 7.81 -5.79 -4.17
N TYR A 27 7.45 -4.54 -3.89
CA TYR A 27 7.94 -3.83 -2.71
C TYR A 27 7.48 -4.49 -1.42
N ALA A 28 6.21 -4.90 -1.34
CA ALA A 28 5.68 -5.63 -0.20
C ALA A 28 6.42 -6.95 0.05
N VAL A 29 6.80 -7.66 -1.02
CA VAL A 29 7.62 -8.87 -0.96
C VAL A 29 9.03 -8.55 -0.44
N LEU A 30 9.71 -7.58 -1.06
CA LEU A 30 11.08 -7.21 -0.69
C LEU A 30 11.17 -6.70 0.74
N MET A 31 10.27 -5.78 1.11
CA MET A 31 10.19 -5.18 2.44
C MET A 31 9.99 -6.26 3.50
N MET A 32 9.07 -7.21 3.31
CA MET A 32 8.81 -8.26 4.29
C MET A 32 9.94 -9.31 4.35
N ALA A 33 10.48 -9.69 3.19
CA ALA A 33 11.61 -10.63 3.10
C ALA A 33 12.87 -10.08 3.78
N PHE A 34 13.05 -8.75 3.75
CA PHE A 34 14.14 -8.07 4.42
C PHE A 34 13.87 -7.83 5.91
N TRP A 35 12.67 -7.36 6.25
CA TRP A 35 12.35 -6.93 7.61
C TRP A 35 12.26 -8.09 8.60
N VAL A 36 11.60 -9.20 8.26
CA VAL A 36 11.43 -10.33 9.19
C VAL A 36 12.77 -10.88 9.73
N PRO A 37 13.77 -11.21 8.89
CA PRO A 37 15.05 -11.69 9.41
C PRO A 37 15.82 -10.59 10.15
N TRP A 38 15.65 -9.32 9.80
CA TRP A 38 16.29 -8.21 10.51
C TRP A 38 15.69 -8.01 11.90
N PHE A 39 14.36 -8.02 12.00
CA PHE A 39 13.63 -7.88 13.26
C PHE A 39 13.92 -9.05 14.22
N LEU A 40 14.06 -10.27 13.70
CA LEU A 40 14.43 -11.45 14.48
C LEU A 40 15.93 -11.52 14.83
N GLY A 41 16.74 -10.58 14.33
CA GLY A 41 18.18 -10.51 14.60
C GLY A 41 19.04 -11.47 13.79
N PHE A 42 18.49 -12.17 12.78
CA PHE A 42 19.25 -13.04 11.88
C PHE A 42 20.15 -12.27 10.91
N ILE A 43 19.78 -11.03 10.58
CA ILE A 43 20.60 -10.10 9.80
C ILE A 43 20.64 -8.75 10.52
N GLN A 44 21.66 -7.95 10.22
CA GLN A 44 21.76 -6.56 10.68
C GLN A 44 21.85 -5.65 9.46
N ALA A 45 20.84 -4.79 9.27
CA ALA A 45 20.86 -3.82 8.20
C ALA A 45 21.76 -2.63 8.56
N PRO A 46 22.57 -2.10 7.62
CA PRO A 46 23.25 -0.82 7.79
C PRO A 46 22.23 0.32 7.66
N SER A 47 21.39 0.51 8.69
CA SER A 47 20.38 1.55 8.75
C SER A 47 20.62 2.46 9.94
N ALA A 48 20.36 3.75 9.75
CA ALA A 48 20.34 4.72 10.84
C ALA A 48 19.14 4.50 11.79
N TRP A 49 18.16 3.68 11.39
CA TRP A 49 16.90 3.50 12.08
C TRP A 49 16.72 2.07 12.61
N PRO A 50 16.04 1.88 13.75
CA PRO A 50 15.66 0.55 14.22
C PRO A 50 14.75 -0.17 13.22
N ALA A 51 14.85 -1.50 13.16
CA ALA A 51 14.08 -2.34 12.23
C ALA A 51 12.56 -2.04 12.28
N GLN A 52 12.01 -1.84 13.49
CA GLN A 52 10.59 -1.51 13.68
C GLN A 52 10.22 -0.17 13.04
N ALA A 53 10.99 0.89 13.31
CA ALA A 53 10.72 2.23 12.79
C ALA A 53 10.82 2.24 11.25
N TRP A 54 11.83 1.55 10.70
CA TRP A 54 11.98 1.40 9.25
C TRP A 54 10.77 0.72 8.62
N PHE A 55 10.29 -0.40 9.18
CA PHE A 55 9.12 -1.10 8.63
C PHE A 55 7.84 -0.27 8.68
N LEU A 56 7.55 0.38 9.80
CA LEU A 56 6.36 1.22 9.93
C LEU A 56 6.39 2.37 8.90
N HIS A 57 7.57 2.97 8.71
CA HIS A 57 7.79 4.00 7.70
C HIS A 57 7.59 3.47 6.28
N GLU A 58 8.22 2.36 5.93
CA GLU A 58 8.12 1.76 4.60
C GLU A 58 6.71 1.30 4.26
N LEU A 59 5.97 0.82 5.26
CA LEU A 59 4.58 0.44 5.11
C LEU A 59 3.68 1.66 4.87
N ALA A 60 3.83 2.72 5.67
CA ALA A 60 2.97 3.90 5.63
C ALA A 60 3.26 4.84 4.46
N PHE A 61 4.52 5.06 4.11
CA PHE A 61 4.94 6.08 3.13
C PHE A 61 5.46 5.48 1.82
N GLY A 62 5.81 4.20 1.82
CA GLY A 62 6.23 3.48 0.61
C GLY A 62 5.09 2.68 0.01
N PHE A 63 4.65 1.68 0.77
CA PHE A 63 3.69 0.68 0.31
C PHE A 63 2.27 1.22 0.17
N ALA A 64 1.70 1.83 1.22
CA ALA A 64 0.33 2.33 1.14
C ALA A 64 0.11 3.35 -0.01
N PRO A 65 0.91 4.43 -0.17
CA PRO A 65 0.66 5.43 -1.20
C PRO A 65 0.96 4.94 -2.61
N VAL A 66 1.84 3.95 -2.85
CA VAL A 66 2.03 3.39 -4.19
C VAL A 66 0.81 2.59 -4.65
N ILE A 67 0.12 1.90 -3.72
CA ILE A 67 -1.16 1.23 -3.98
C ILE A 67 -2.26 2.26 -4.27
N VAL A 68 -2.27 3.36 -3.52
CA VAL A 68 -3.21 4.48 -3.76
C VAL A 68 -2.96 5.13 -5.12
N ALA A 69 -1.69 5.34 -5.52
CA ALA A 69 -1.34 5.85 -6.83
C ALA A 69 -1.87 4.95 -7.95
N GLY A 70 -1.70 3.63 -7.82
CA GLY A 70 -2.30 2.66 -8.74
C GLY A 70 -3.81 2.84 -8.85
N ALA A 71 -4.52 2.95 -7.73
CA ALA A 71 -5.97 3.10 -7.69
C ALA A 71 -6.47 4.42 -8.29
N LEU A 72 -5.77 5.54 -8.03
CA LEU A 72 -6.09 6.85 -8.60
C LEU A 72 -5.95 6.84 -10.12
N LEU A 73 -4.89 6.21 -10.64
CA LEU A 73 -4.68 6.08 -12.08
C LEU A 73 -5.72 5.17 -12.72
N THR A 74 -6.11 4.06 -12.08
CA THR A 74 -7.22 3.22 -12.54
C THR A 74 -8.51 4.02 -12.66
N ALA A 75 -8.85 4.82 -11.63
CA ALA A 75 -10.05 5.63 -11.62
C ALA A 75 -10.04 6.67 -12.75
N SER A 76 -8.89 7.29 -13.02
CA SER A 76 -8.73 8.27 -14.10
C SER A 76 -8.95 7.67 -15.49
N ALA A 77 -8.57 6.41 -15.70
CA ALA A 77 -8.70 5.74 -16.97
C ALA A 77 -10.13 5.30 -17.29
N GLY A 78 -10.97 5.14 -16.26
CA GLY A 78 -12.39 4.79 -16.41
C GLY A 78 -13.32 6.01 -16.57
N ASP A 79 -12.82 7.22 -16.34
CA ASP A 79 -13.59 8.46 -16.50
C ASP A 79 -13.42 9.03 -17.91
N THR A 80 -14.44 8.87 -18.75
CA THR A 80 -14.43 9.37 -20.15
C THR A 80 -14.59 10.88 -20.26
N SER A 81 -14.93 11.58 -19.16
CA SER A 81 -15.15 13.03 -19.16
C SER A 81 -13.87 13.86 -19.09
N ARG A 82 -12.73 13.22 -18.75
CA ARG A 82 -11.42 13.87 -18.62
C ARG A 82 -10.35 13.08 -19.37
N LYS A 83 -9.28 13.76 -19.80
CA LYS A 83 -8.13 13.09 -20.42
C LYS A 83 -7.41 12.24 -19.37
N PRO A 84 -7.25 10.91 -19.57
CA PRO A 84 -6.54 10.06 -18.63
C PRO A 84 -5.08 10.50 -18.46
N VAL A 85 -4.60 10.55 -17.22
CA VAL A 85 -3.17 10.78 -16.96
C VAL A 85 -2.42 9.51 -17.33
N SER A 86 -1.64 9.57 -18.41
CA SER A 86 -0.91 8.43 -18.95
C SER A 86 0.39 8.86 -19.63
N GLY A 87 1.29 7.90 -19.87
CA GLY A 87 2.55 8.13 -20.58
C GLY A 87 3.64 8.77 -19.73
N ALA A 88 4.46 9.61 -20.37
CA ALA A 88 5.74 10.09 -19.83
C ALA A 88 5.64 10.84 -18.49
N ILE A 89 4.50 11.46 -18.18
CA ILE A 89 4.28 12.18 -16.91
C ILE A 89 4.33 11.26 -15.67
N LEU A 90 4.09 9.96 -15.84
CA LEU A 90 4.12 9.00 -14.74
C LEU A 90 5.54 8.53 -14.40
N VAL A 91 6.47 8.64 -15.34
CA VAL A 91 7.87 8.26 -15.14
C VAL A 91 8.50 9.06 -13.98
N PRO A 92 8.48 10.40 -13.95
CA PRO A 92 9.06 11.16 -12.84
C PRO A 92 8.37 10.89 -11.50
N ILE A 93 7.05 10.66 -11.48
CA ILE A 93 6.31 10.32 -10.25
C ILE A 93 6.77 8.95 -9.71
N PHE A 94 6.95 7.98 -10.60
CA PHE A 94 7.44 6.66 -10.24
C PHE A 94 8.91 6.67 -9.79
N LEU A 95 9.76 7.43 -10.49
CA LEU A 95 11.15 7.63 -10.10
C LEU A 95 11.27 8.33 -8.75
N LEU A 96 10.39 9.29 -8.45
CA LEU A 96 10.33 9.95 -7.15
C LEU A 96 10.01 8.95 -6.03
N TRP A 97 9.05 8.04 -6.26
CA TRP A 97 8.75 6.96 -5.30
C TRP A 97 9.97 6.06 -5.07
N ILE A 98 10.64 5.62 -6.14
CA ILE A 98 11.86 4.81 -6.05
C ILE A 98 12.95 5.56 -5.27
N ALA A 99 13.14 6.85 -5.56
CA ALA A 99 14.15 7.67 -4.89
C ALA A 99 13.92 7.74 -3.37
N GLY A 100 12.66 7.85 -2.92
CA GLY A 100 12.33 7.75 -1.51
C GLY A 100 12.69 6.38 -0.89
N ARG A 101 12.42 5.27 -1.60
CA ARG A 101 12.75 3.92 -1.10
C ARG A 101 14.27 3.70 -1.03
N ILE A 102 15.00 4.14 -2.04
CA ILE A 102 16.47 4.12 -2.04
C ILE A 102 17.02 5.00 -0.91
N GLY A 103 16.42 6.18 -0.70
CA GLY A 103 16.79 7.08 0.40
C GLY A 103 16.71 6.39 1.76
N MET A 104 15.60 5.68 2.02
CA MET A 104 15.43 4.92 3.26
C MET A 104 16.34 3.70 3.36
N GLY A 105 16.58 3.00 2.24
CA GLY A 105 17.54 1.90 2.17
C GLY A 105 18.99 2.31 2.41
N LEU A 106 19.34 3.57 2.07
CA LEU A 106 20.66 4.17 2.28
C LEU A 106 20.69 5.11 3.50
N SER A 107 19.75 4.96 4.43
CA SER A 107 19.60 5.85 5.59
C SER A 107 20.86 6.00 6.44
N ALA A 108 21.75 5.01 6.50
CA ALA A 108 23.04 5.11 7.20
C ALA A 108 24.10 5.96 6.48
N HIS A 109 23.90 6.26 5.19
CA HIS A 109 24.88 6.93 4.34
C HIS A 109 24.41 8.28 3.80
N LEU A 110 23.16 8.65 4.07
CA LEU A 110 22.56 9.90 3.62
C LEU A 110 22.36 10.85 4.80
N ASP A 111 22.46 12.14 4.50
CA ASP A 111 22.07 13.18 5.43
C ASP A 111 20.56 13.07 5.78
N PRO A 112 20.16 13.21 7.06
CA PRO A 112 18.77 13.04 7.49
C PRO A 112 17.76 13.91 6.73
N TRP A 113 18.12 15.15 6.38
CA TRP A 113 17.22 16.07 5.69
C TRP A 113 17.06 15.72 4.21
N THR A 114 18.12 15.18 3.59
CA THR A 114 18.07 14.68 2.22
C THR A 114 17.18 13.44 2.13
N MET A 115 17.36 12.48 3.04
CA MET A 115 16.48 11.31 3.17
C MET A 115 15.02 11.76 3.36
N ALA A 116 14.80 12.75 4.23
CA ALA A 116 13.47 13.26 4.51
C ALA A 116 12.79 13.91 3.31
N ALA A 117 13.51 14.75 2.58
CA ALA A 117 12.98 15.38 1.38
C ALA A 117 12.58 14.35 0.31
N LEU A 118 13.36 13.28 0.15
CA LEU A 118 13.08 12.21 -0.81
C LEU A 118 11.83 11.40 -0.44
N SER A 119 11.59 11.13 0.85
CA SER A 119 10.39 10.41 1.29
C SER A 119 9.13 11.28 1.18
N VAL A 120 9.17 12.49 1.76
CA VAL A 120 8.01 13.40 1.89
C VAL A 120 7.48 13.86 0.53
N ALA A 121 8.35 13.99 -0.48
CA ALA A 121 7.97 14.51 -1.78
C ALA A 121 6.90 13.65 -2.48
N PHE A 122 6.92 12.32 -2.32
CA PHE A 122 6.02 11.44 -3.05
C PHE A 122 4.54 11.60 -2.64
N PRO A 123 4.15 11.52 -1.35
CA PRO A 123 2.77 11.80 -0.92
C PRO A 123 2.24 13.16 -1.37
N ILE A 124 3.09 14.20 -1.35
CA ILE A 124 2.71 15.56 -1.76
C ILE A 124 2.43 15.63 -3.27
N VAL A 125 3.31 15.07 -4.09
CA VAL A 125 3.10 14.99 -5.55
C VAL A 125 1.84 14.17 -5.87
N LEU A 126 1.58 13.11 -5.11
CA LEU A 126 0.38 12.30 -5.27
C LEU A 126 -0.89 13.08 -4.88
N ALA A 127 -0.83 13.94 -3.87
CA ALA A 127 -1.94 14.83 -3.51
C ALA A 127 -2.28 15.81 -4.64
N VAL A 128 -1.26 16.39 -5.28
CA VAL A 128 -1.42 17.28 -6.45
C VAL A 128 -2.03 16.51 -7.62
N LEU A 129 -1.56 15.29 -7.88
CA LEU A 129 -2.15 14.44 -8.92
C LEU A 129 -3.62 14.12 -8.61
N ALA A 130 -3.93 13.74 -7.38
CA ALA A 130 -5.30 13.43 -6.95
C ALA A 130 -6.24 14.64 -7.13
N ALA A 131 -5.78 15.85 -6.79
CA ALA A 131 -6.55 17.08 -6.97
C ALA A 131 -6.87 17.37 -8.45
N ARG A 132 -5.98 17.00 -9.38
CA ARG A 132 -6.19 17.17 -10.83
C ARG A 132 -7.10 16.11 -11.42
N VAL A 133 -6.95 14.88 -10.96
CA VAL A 133 -7.60 13.70 -11.54
C VAL A 133 -9.01 13.49 -11.02
N LEU A 134 -9.27 13.76 -9.73
CA LEU A 134 -10.55 13.43 -9.13
C LEU A 134 -11.65 14.40 -9.62
N PRO A 135 -12.85 13.89 -9.96
CA PRO A 135 -13.92 14.70 -10.51
C PRO A 135 -14.54 15.62 -9.46
N ALA A 136 -15.11 16.73 -9.92
CA ALA A 136 -15.87 17.65 -9.07
C ALA A 136 -17.18 17.03 -8.55
N SER A 137 -17.76 16.07 -9.29
CA SER A 137 -18.88 15.26 -8.83
C SER A 137 -18.40 14.29 -7.74
N GLY A 138 -18.86 14.49 -6.50
CA GLY A 138 -18.31 13.81 -5.32
C GLY A 138 -17.16 14.54 -4.62
N ARG A 139 -17.10 15.89 -4.79
CA ARG A 139 -16.11 16.82 -4.24
C ARG A 139 -15.59 16.47 -2.84
N TRP A 140 -16.46 16.16 -1.88
CA TRP A 140 -16.04 15.86 -0.50
C TRP A 140 -15.10 14.67 -0.39
N ARG A 141 -15.35 13.58 -1.12
CA ARG A 141 -14.46 12.40 -1.10
C ARG A 141 -13.15 12.67 -1.81
N GLY A 142 -13.18 13.47 -2.88
CA GLY A 142 -11.97 13.91 -3.58
C GLY A 142 -11.09 14.78 -2.69
N LEU A 143 -11.68 15.78 -2.04
CA LEU A 143 -11.00 16.63 -1.06
C LEU A 143 -10.47 15.84 0.12
N ALA A 144 -11.22 14.85 0.63
CA ALA A 144 -10.75 13.98 1.69
C ALA A 144 -9.50 13.19 1.29
N ILE A 145 -9.43 12.63 0.07
CA ILE A 145 -8.23 11.93 -0.42
C ILE A 145 -7.04 12.88 -0.49
N VAL A 146 -7.22 14.10 -1.03
CA VAL A 146 -6.16 15.11 -1.10
C VAL A 146 -5.69 15.50 0.31
N ALA A 147 -6.63 15.75 1.23
CA ALA A 147 -6.32 16.10 2.61
C ALA A 147 -5.58 14.98 3.34
N LEU A 148 -5.98 13.72 3.15
CA LEU A 148 -5.31 12.56 3.74
C LEU A 148 -3.90 12.36 3.16
N LEU A 149 -3.67 12.62 1.87
CA LEU A 149 -2.34 12.56 1.27
C LEU A 149 -1.41 13.67 1.76
N LEU A 150 -1.93 14.89 1.93
CA LEU A 150 -1.18 15.99 2.54
C LEU A 150 -0.89 15.72 4.02
N GLY A 151 -1.88 15.18 4.75
CA GLY A 151 -1.71 14.72 6.12
C GLY A 151 -0.67 13.61 6.25
N LEU A 152 -0.64 12.68 5.30
CA LEU A 152 0.40 11.64 5.22
C LEU A 152 1.78 12.26 4.97
N GLY A 153 1.91 13.25 4.08
CA GLY A 153 3.18 13.98 3.89
C GLY A 153 3.63 14.76 5.12
N ALA A 154 2.70 15.36 5.87
CA ALA A 154 3.00 16.01 7.14
C ALA A 154 3.41 15.00 8.23
N ALA A 155 2.75 13.84 8.27
CA ALA A 155 3.11 12.75 9.18
C ALA A 155 4.50 12.18 8.86
N ASP A 156 4.88 12.12 7.59
CA ASP A 156 6.21 11.68 7.15
C ASP A 156 7.30 12.65 7.61
N ALA A 157 7.07 13.96 7.40
CA ALA A 157 7.95 15.00 7.92
C ALA A 157 8.09 14.95 9.45
N LEU A 158 6.98 14.72 10.17
CA LEU A 158 6.97 14.54 11.62
C LEU A 158 7.74 13.27 12.03
N PHE A 159 7.63 12.18 11.27
CA PHE A 159 8.35 10.93 11.54
C PHE A 159 9.85 11.15 11.46
N HIS A 160 10.32 11.80 10.39
CA HIS A 160 11.73 12.14 10.25
C HIS A 160 12.21 13.11 11.33
N TYR A 161 11.41 14.10 11.69
CA TYR A 161 11.72 15.01 12.79
C TYR A 161 11.85 14.27 14.13
N GLU A 162 10.88 13.43 14.50
CA GLU A 162 10.92 12.67 15.76
C GLU A 162 12.09 11.68 15.79
N MET A 163 12.40 11.03 14.66
CA MET A 163 13.55 10.14 14.56
C MET A 163 14.89 10.90 14.68
N PHE A 164 15.00 12.08 14.09
CA PHE A 164 16.20 12.92 14.19
C PHE A 164 16.40 13.46 15.61
N GLU A 165 15.34 14.01 16.22
CA GLU A 165 15.41 14.69 17.51
C GLU A 165 15.44 13.71 18.69
N PHE A 166 14.65 12.63 18.62
CA PHE A 166 14.44 11.73 19.75
C PHE A 166 14.99 10.30 19.53
N GLY A 167 15.45 9.97 18.32
CA GLY A 167 15.91 8.62 17.97
C GLY A 167 14.80 7.56 17.93
N ARG A 168 13.54 7.97 18.09
CA ARG A 168 12.35 7.12 18.13
C ARG A 168 11.11 7.92 17.80
N THR A 169 10.07 7.25 17.34
CA THR A 169 8.75 7.86 17.22
C THR A 169 8.09 8.00 18.59
N LYS A 170 7.40 9.13 18.79
CA LYS A 170 6.51 9.40 19.93
C LYS A 170 5.06 9.31 19.51
N SER A 171 4.73 9.92 18.38
CA SER A 171 3.37 10.00 17.85
C SER A 171 3.31 9.82 16.34
N ALA A 172 4.42 10.06 15.63
CA ALA A 172 4.43 10.08 14.18
C ALA A 172 4.02 8.74 13.56
N ALA A 173 4.43 7.62 14.17
CA ALA A 173 4.07 6.30 13.68
C ALA A 173 2.56 6.06 13.72
N ASP A 174 1.90 6.37 14.84
CA ASP A 174 0.45 6.18 14.99
C ASP A 174 -0.33 7.11 14.05
N VAL A 175 0.10 8.37 13.94
CA VAL A 175 -0.48 9.35 13.02
C VAL A 175 -0.34 8.88 11.57
N ALA A 176 0.85 8.41 11.19
CA ALA A 176 1.12 7.90 9.84
C ALA A 176 0.25 6.69 9.49
N LEU A 177 0.14 5.72 10.40
CA LEU A 177 -0.69 4.53 10.22
C LEU A 177 -2.17 4.90 10.14
N ALA A 178 -2.65 5.83 10.95
CA ALA A 178 -4.01 6.33 10.88
C ALA A 178 -4.32 6.97 9.52
N PHE A 179 -3.45 7.86 9.03
CA PHE A 179 -3.61 8.47 7.70
C PHE A 179 -3.57 7.42 6.58
N ALA A 180 -2.61 6.48 6.62
CA ALA A 180 -2.50 5.41 5.64
C ALA A 180 -3.75 4.50 5.62
N LEU A 181 -4.25 4.10 6.79
CA LEU A 181 -5.45 3.28 6.93
C LEU A 181 -6.70 4.01 6.42
N LEU A 182 -6.91 5.25 6.84
CA LEU A 182 -8.05 6.06 6.38
C LEU A 182 -8.02 6.25 4.86
N LEU A 183 -6.82 6.49 4.31
CA LEU A 183 -6.61 6.64 2.88
C LEU A 183 -6.92 5.33 2.12
N LEU A 184 -6.45 4.19 2.59
CA LEU A 184 -6.77 2.90 1.99
C LEU A 184 -8.26 2.56 2.12
N MET A 185 -8.89 2.89 3.25
CA MET A 185 -10.32 2.68 3.46
C MET A 185 -11.18 3.52 2.51
N ILE A 186 -10.88 4.81 2.33
CA ILE A 186 -11.64 5.67 1.41
C ILE A 186 -11.44 5.24 -0.05
N ILE A 187 -10.23 4.81 -0.41
CA ILE A 187 -9.93 4.28 -1.74
C ILE A 187 -10.65 2.95 -1.96
N ALA A 188 -10.57 2.02 -1.01
CA ALA A 188 -11.28 0.75 -1.07
C ALA A 188 -12.80 0.96 -1.18
N GLY A 189 -13.38 1.92 -0.44
CA GLY A 189 -14.81 2.25 -0.56
C GLY A 189 -15.23 2.79 -1.92
N ARG A 190 -14.35 3.54 -2.61
CA ARG A 190 -14.58 4.02 -3.98
C ARG A 190 -14.44 2.92 -5.03
N VAL A 191 -13.37 2.15 -4.90
CA VAL A 191 -13.02 1.05 -5.80
C VAL A 191 -14.09 -0.04 -5.68
N VAL A 192 -14.52 -0.36 -4.46
CA VAL A 192 -15.49 -1.43 -4.19
C VAL A 192 -16.92 -0.88 -3.97
N SER A 193 -17.46 -0.25 -5.00
CA SER A 193 -18.70 0.55 -4.92
C SER A 193 -20.01 -0.24 -4.78
N SER A 194 -20.09 -1.51 -5.21
CA SER A 194 -21.33 -2.32 -5.12
C SER A 194 -21.28 -3.33 -3.95
N PRO A 195 -22.22 -3.27 -2.99
CA PRO A 195 -22.36 -4.26 -1.91
C PRO A 195 -22.37 -5.71 -2.41
N LYS A 196 -23.04 -5.96 -3.55
CA LYS A 196 -23.16 -7.29 -4.17
C LYS A 196 -21.87 -7.81 -4.78
N ARG A 197 -20.85 -6.96 -4.98
CA ARG A 197 -19.59 -7.30 -5.63
C ARG A 197 -18.37 -7.01 -4.74
N ARG A 198 -18.57 -6.77 -3.44
CA ARG A 198 -17.46 -6.55 -2.52
C ARG A 198 -16.70 -7.86 -2.31
N PRO A 199 -15.38 -7.89 -2.53
CA PRO A 199 -14.63 -9.10 -2.29
C PRO A 199 -14.60 -9.38 -0.78
N THR A 200 -14.73 -10.64 -0.39
CA THR A 200 -14.83 -11.07 1.01
C THR A 200 -13.66 -10.59 1.87
N ILE A 201 -12.47 -10.46 1.28
CA ILE A 201 -11.28 -9.89 1.93
C ILE A 201 -11.49 -8.47 2.46
N PHE A 202 -12.40 -7.66 1.87
CA PHE A 202 -12.70 -6.33 2.40
C PHE A 202 -13.31 -6.41 3.80
N TYR A 203 -14.18 -7.40 4.06
CA TYR A 203 -14.76 -7.61 5.38
C TYR A 203 -13.72 -8.14 6.37
N ALA A 204 -12.80 -9.00 5.92
CA ALA A 204 -11.67 -9.43 6.75
C ALA A 204 -10.81 -8.22 7.15
N ALA A 205 -10.54 -7.31 6.21
CA ALA A 205 -9.83 -6.08 6.48
C ALA A 205 -10.55 -5.19 7.52
N CYS A 206 -11.86 -4.99 7.38
CA CYS A 206 -12.64 -4.30 8.40
C CYS A 206 -12.59 -5.00 9.77
N GLY A 207 -12.60 -6.34 9.78
CA GLY A 207 -12.41 -7.13 11.00
C GLY A 207 -11.08 -6.84 11.68
N PHE A 208 -9.98 -6.77 10.92
CA PHE A 208 -8.68 -6.38 11.45
C PHE A 208 -8.63 -4.93 11.95
N VAL A 209 -9.36 -4.00 11.32
CA VAL A 209 -9.43 -2.62 11.80
C VAL A 209 -10.07 -2.57 13.18
N VAL A 210 -11.19 -3.27 13.36
CA VAL A 210 -11.87 -3.38 14.66
C VAL A 210 -10.99 -4.09 15.67
N LEU A 211 -10.38 -5.21 15.29
CA LEU A 211 -9.48 -5.97 16.16
C LEU A 211 -8.31 -5.11 16.64
N GLY A 212 -7.64 -4.40 15.72
CA GLY A 212 -6.54 -3.50 16.07
C GLY A 212 -6.98 -2.36 16.98
N ALA A 213 -8.15 -1.76 16.72
CA ALA A 213 -8.68 -0.71 17.59
C ALA A 213 -8.98 -1.21 19.01
N VAL A 214 -9.59 -2.39 19.13
CA VAL A 214 -9.85 -3.03 20.42
C VAL A 214 -8.54 -3.33 21.12
N LEU A 215 -7.61 -4.04 20.48
CA LEU A 215 -6.34 -4.44 21.08
C LEU A 215 -5.49 -3.24 21.51
N THR A 216 -5.39 -2.19 20.68
CA THR A 216 -4.67 -0.98 21.09
C THR A 216 -5.36 -0.27 22.25
N ALA A 217 -6.69 -0.23 22.28
CA ALA A 217 -7.43 0.32 23.43
C ALA A 217 -7.18 -0.49 24.70
N LEU A 218 -7.18 -1.83 24.62
CA LEU A 218 -6.82 -2.70 25.74
C LEU A 218 -5.38 -2.41 26.21
N GLY A 219 -4.42 -2.30 25.28
CA GLY A 219 -3.03 -1.98 25.59
C GLY A 219 -2.88 -0.65 26.33
N VAL A 220 -3.65 0.38 25.95
CA VAL A 220 -3.66 1.67 26.65
C VAL A 220 -4.35 1.59 28.01
N LEU A 221 -5.50 0.91 28.11
CA LEU A 221 -6.29 0.83 29.34
C LEU A 221 -5.60 0.00 30.44
N TRP A 222 -4.87 -1.04 30.04
CA TRP A 222 -4.16 -1.93 30.96
C TRP A 222 -2.65 -1.67 31.03
N ASP A 223 -2.13 -0.68 30.31
CA ASP A 223 -0.69 -0.41 30.17
C ASP A 223 0.10 -1.68 29.79
N ASP A 224 -0.46 -2.42 28.84
CA ASP A 224 0.01 -3.75 28.45
C ASP A 224 0.64 -3.70 27.05
N TYR A 225 1.93 -3.99 27.00
CA TYR A 225 2.73 -3.95 25.79
C TYR A 225 2.30 -5.00 24.75
N ASP A 226 1.86 -6.18 25.18
CA ASP A 226 1.52 -7.29 24.29
C ASP A 226 0.21 -6.97 23.55
N PHE A 227 -0.77 -6.40 24.25
CA PHE A 227 -1.97 -5.87 23.61
C PHE A 227 -1.68 -4.72 22.63
N ALA A 228 -0.81 -3.79 23.01
CA ALA A 228 -0.40 -2.69 22.11
C ALA A 228 0.33 -3.21 20.86
N SER A 229 1.26 -4.15 21.03
CA SER A 229 2.01 -4.80 19.95
C SER A 229 1.08 -5.57 19.02
N ALA A 230 0.13 -6.33 19.57
CA ALA A 230 -0.87 -7.05 18.79
C ALA A 230 -1.78 -6.09 18.00
N GLY A 231 -2.23 -5.01 18.62
CA GLY A 231 -3.02 -3.96 17.98
C GLY A 231 -2.29 -3.34 16.79
N LEU A 232 -1.00 -3.02 16.97
CA LEU A 232 -0.14 -2.54 15.90
C LEU A 232 -0.04 -3.55 14.74
N ASN A 233 0.15 -4.84 15.03
CA ASN A 233 0.21 -5.89 14.01
C ASN A 233 -1.13 -6.07 13.27
N ALA A 234 -2.26 -5.97 13.97
CA ALA A 234 -3.59 -6.02 13.37
C ALA A 234 -3.86 -4.83 12.44
N TRP A 235 -3.39 -3.63 12.80
CA TRP A 235 -3.47 -2.45 11.92
C TRP A 235 -2.55 -2.57 10.71
N THR A 236 -1.29 -2.96 10.92
CA THR A 236 -0.27 -2.99 9.88
C THR A 236 -0.42 -4.21 8.96
N VAL A 237 -0.13 -5.40 9.46
CA VAL A 237 -0.12 -6.63 8.67
C VAL A 237 -1.55 -7.03 8.30
N GLY A 238 -2.47 -6.97 9.26
CA GLY A 238 -3.88 -7.30 9.05
C GLY A 238 -4.57 -6.32 8.12
N SER A 239 -4.80 -5.09 8.58
CA SER A 239 -5.68 -4.13 7.90
C SER A 239 -5.05 -3.52 6.65
N ILE A 240 -3.85 -2.90 6.75
CA ILE A 240 -3.18 -2.28 5.59
C ILE A 240 -2.89 -3.33 4.51
N GLY A 241 -2.32 -4.48 4.90
CA GLY A 241 -2.00 -5.58 3.98
C GLY A 241 -3.20 -6.11 3.21
N THR A 242 -4.29 -6.45 3.92
CA THR A 242 -5.50 -6.99 3.28
C THR A 242 -6.26 -5.95 2.47
N LEU A 243 -6.33 -4.68 2.91
CA LEU A 243 -6.91 -3.59 2.12
C LEU A 243 -6.14 -3.37 0.82
N ALA A 244 -4.81 -3.32 0.90
CA ALA A 244 -3.98 -3.10 -0.27
C ALA A 244 -4.18 -4.20 -1.31
N LEU A 245 -4.20 -5.47 -0.88
CA LEU A 245 -4.47 -6.60 -1.76
C LEU A 245 -5.90 -6.57 -2.33
N ALA A 246 -6.90 -6.19 -1.53
CA ALA A 246 -8.28 -6.02 -1.99
C ALA A 246 -8.39 -4.94 -3.09
N ILE A 247 -7.78 -3.78 -2.88
CA ILE A 247 -7.74 -2.67 -3.83
C ILE A 247 -7.04 -3.13 -5.12
N ALA A 248 -5.84 -3.70 -5.01
CA ALA A 248 -5.03 -4.08 -6.16
C ALA A 248 -5.70 -5.18 -7.01
N THR A 249 -6.29 -6.19 -6.37
CA THR A 249 -7.02 -7.26 -7.05
C THR A 249 -8.29 -6.75 -7.72
N TRP A 250 -9.06 -5.87 -7.07
CA TRP A 250 -10.27 -5.30 -7.67
C TRP A 250 -9.94 -4.41 -8.86
N ALA A 251 -8.98 -3.49 -8.69
CA ALA A 251 -8.57 -2.58 -9.75
C ALA A 251 -8.03 -3.32 -10.99
N SER A 252 -7.39 -4.48 -10.76
CA SER A 252 -6.85 -5.31 -11.83
C SER A 252 -7.89 -6.25 -12.47
N ARG A 253 -9.01 -6.53 -11.81
CA ARG A 253 -10.09 -7.40 -12.32
C ARG A 253 -10.76 -6.89 -13.60
N ALA A 254 -10.78 -5.58 -13.81
CA ALA A 254 -11.30 -5.00 -15.05
C ALA A 254 -10.47 -5.38 -16.30
N ARG A 255 -9.22 -5.85 -16.13
CA ARG A 255 -8.32 -6.24 -17.22
C ARG A 255 -8.22 -7.76 -17.42
N ARG A 256 -8.28 -8.53 -16.33
CA ARG A 256 -8.24 -9.99 -16.35
C ARG A 256 -8.93 -10.51 -15.09
N SER A 257 -9.71 -11.57 -15.22
CA SER A 257 -10.22 -12.34 -14.08
C SER A 257 -9.44 -13.65 -13.97
N PRO A 258 -8.38 -13.72 -13.13
CA PRO A 258 -7.78 -15.00 -12.74
C PRO A 258 -8.82 -15.97 -12.19
N THR A 259 -8.44 -17.25 -12.08
CA THR A 259 -9.33 -18.25 -11.48
C THR A 259 -9.76 -17.80 -10.09
N ALA A 260 -11.04 -18.03 -9.76
CA ALA A 260 -11.57 -17.70 -8.44
C ALA A 260 -10.73 -18.33 -7.33
N PHE A 261 -10.28 -19.57 -7.55
CA PHE A 261 -9.38 -20.29 -6.67
C PHE A 261 -8.07 -19.54 -6.38
N GLY A 262 -7.36 -19.08 -7.43
CA GLY A 262 -6.10 -18.36 -7.27
C GLY A 262 -6.28 -17.10 -6.42
N THR A 263 -7.30 -16.30 -6.69
CA THR A 263 -7.60 -15.11 -5.89
C THR A 263 -7.96 -15.45 -4.43
N ILE A 264 -8.73 -16.51 -4.19
CA ILE A 264 -9.08 -16.97 -2.84
C ILE A 264 -7.81 -17.35 -2.06
N VAL A 265 -6.89 -18.09 -2.68
CA VAL A 265 -5.61 -18.45 -2.05
C VAL A 265 -4.84 -17.22 -1.62
N LEU A 266 -4.73 -16.18 -2.46
CA LEU A 266 -4.06 -14.94 -2.08
C LEU A 266 -4.72 -14.28 -0.86
N TYR A 267 -6.05 -14.28 -0.80
CA TYR A 267 -6.78 -13.68 0.30
C TYR A 267 -6.61 -14.47 1.60
N VAL A 268 -6.66 -15.80 1.53
CA VAL A 268 -6.41 -16.67 2.68
C VAL A 268 -4.99 -16.45 3.22
N LEU A 269 -3.98 -16.38 2.35
CA LEU A 269 -2.60 -16.11 2.74
C LEU A 269 -2.46 -14.74 3.44
N ALA A 270 -3.08 -13.69 2.90
CA ALA A 270 -3.06 -12.37 3.54
C ALA A 270 -3.74 -12.36 4.92
N VAL A 271 -4.84 -13.10 5.09
CA VAL A 271 -5.51 -13.25 6.39
C VAL A 271 -4.67 -14.05 7.38
N ILE A 272 -4.06 -15.16 6.93
CA ILE A 272 -3.13 -15.95 7.76
C ILE A 272 -1.97 -15.08 8.23
N SER A 273 -1.41 -14.24 7.34
CA SER A 273 -0.36 -13.30 7.69
C SER A 273 -0.79 -12.33 8.80
N GLY A 274 -1.93 -11.66 8.63
CA GLY A 274 -2.46 -10.75 9.65
C GLY A 274 -2.74 -11.43 10.99
N LEU A 275 -3.33 -12.63 10.98
CA LEU A 275 -3.62 -13.40 12.20
C LEU A 275 -2.35 -13.85 12.90
N ALA A 276 -1.37 -14.39 12.17
CA ALA A 276 -0.10 -14.84 12.73
C ALA A 276 0.72 -13.68 13.32
N ALA A 277 0.77 -12.53 12.64
CA ALA A 277 1.42 -11.33 13.18
C ALA A 277 0.74 -10.84 14.47
N THR A 278 -0.59 -10.76 14.47
CA THR A 278 -1.37 -10.31 15.64
C THR A 278 -1.20 -11.28 16.82
N ALA A 279 -1.23 -12.59 16.56
CA ALA A 279 -1.01 -13.61 17.57
C ALA A 279 0.42 -13.59 18.12
N GLY A 280 1.43 -13.29 17.30
CA GLY A 280 2.81 -13.08 17.75
C GLY A 280 2.92 -11.89 18.71
N GLY A 281 2.17 -10.82 18.46
CA GLY A 281 2.09 -9.68 19.38
C GLY A 281 1.44 -10.02 20.72
N LEU A 282 0.37 -10.83 20.72
CA LEU A 282 -0.34 -11.25 21.94
C LEU A 282 0.41 -12.28 22.78
N TYR A 283 1.20 -13.11 22.13
CA TYR A 283 1.91 -14.22 22.76
C TYR A 283 3.40 -14.17 22.39
N PRO A 284 4.19 -13.30 23.05
CA PRO A 284 5.59 -13.07 22.70
C PRO A 284 6.45 -14.34 22.67
N GLN A 285 6.11 -15.35 23.49
CA GLN A 285 6.76 -16.67 23.51
C GLN A 285 6.64 -17.43 22.18
N TRP A 286 5.65 -17.09 21.35
CA TRP A 286 5.42 -17.66 20.03
C TRP A 286 5.85 -16.73 18.88
N THR A 287 6.45 -15.58 19.15
CA THR A 287 6.92 -14.64 18.09
C THR A 287 7.91 -15.29 17.13
N LEU A 288 8.85 -16.09 17.64
CA LEU A 288 9.88 -16.75 16.83
C LEU A 288 9.29 -17.62 15.71
N PRO A 289 8.28 -18.48 15.95
CA PRO A 289 7.62 -19.21 14.86
C PRO A 289 6.53 -18.40 14.13
N LEU A 290 5.78 -17.54 14.82
CA LEU A 290 4.63 -16.85 14.21
C LEU A 290 5.03 -15.73 13.25
N LEU A 291 6.11 -15.00 13.53
CA LEU A 291 6.55 -13.90 12.67
C LEU A 291 7.04 -14.39 11.30
N PRO A 292 7.87 -15.45 11.19
CA PRO A 292 8.20 -16.06 9.89
C PRO A 292 6.98 -16.60 9.14
N ILE A 293 6.04 -17.26 9.83
CA ILE A 293 4.79 -17.73 9.21
C ILE A 293 4.04 -16.54 8.60
N SER A 294 3.91 -15.45 9.36
CA SER A 294 3.28 -14.23 8.89
C SER A 294 4.00 -13.66 7.66
N GLY A 295 5.32 -13.53 7.72
CA GLY A 295 6.13 -12.99 6.64
C GLY A 295 6.06 -13.83 5.37
N ILE A 296 6.16 -15.16 5.49
CA ILE A 296 6.05 -16.08 4.35
C ILE A 296 4.66 -15.99 3.71
N ALA A 297 3.61 -15.96 4.52
CA ALA A 297 2.24 -15.82 4.02
C ALA A 297 2.02 -14.48 3.31
N TRP A 298 2.54 -13.37 3.85
CA TRP A 298 2.54 -12.05 3.21
C TRP A 298 3.26 -12.09 1.86
N ILE A 299 4.49 -12.60 1.84
CA ILE A 299 5.31 -12.73 0.63
C ILE A 299 4.57 -13.54 -0.42
N ALA A 300 4.01 -14.70 -0.04
CA ALA A 300 3.28 -15.56 -0.95
C ALA A 300 2.01 -14.88 -1.52
N ALA A 301 1.28 -14.11 -0.70
CA ALA A 301 0.10 -13.37 -1.14
C ALA A 301 0.44 -12.29 -2.18
N PHE A 302 1.47 -11.47 -1.93
CA PHE A 302 1.85 -10.38 -2.83
C PHE A 302 2.65 -10.85 -4.04
N ALA A 303 3.51 -11.85 -3.91
CA ALA A 303 4.18 -12.49 -5.05
C ALA A 303 3.14 -13.20 -5.95
N GLY A 304 2.18 -13.91 -5.34
CA GLY A 304 1.07 -14.53 -6.07
C GLY A 304 0.21 -13.50 -6.80
N PHE A 305 -0.03 -12.33 -6.19
CA PHE A 305 -0.66 -11.20 -6.89
C PHE A 305 0.15 -10.75 -8.11
N ALA A 306 1.46 -10.53 -7.95
CA ALA A 306 2.33 -10.13 -9.05
C ALA A 306 2.32 -11.15 -10.20
N VAL A 307 2.30 -12.45 -9.89
CA VAL A 307 2.25 -13.52 -10.91
C VAL A 307 0.88 -13.57 -11.61
N LEU A 308 -0.22 -13.57 -10.85
CA LEU A 308 -1.56 -13.74 -11.39
C LEU A 308 -2.08 -12.49 -12.12
N TYR A 309 -1.65 -11.30 -11.71
CA TYR A 309 -2.14 -10.02 -12.24
C TYR A 309 -1.08 -9.21 -13.01
N GLY A 310 0.22 -9.54 -12.93
CA GLY A 310 1.33 -8.71 -13.46
C GLY A 310 1.69 -8.88 -14.94
N ARG A 311 1.34 -9.98 -15.63
CA ARG A 311 1.81 -10.31 -17.00
C ARG A 311 1.16 -9.56 -18.17
N SER A 312 0.79 -8.28 -18.05
CA SER A 312 0.12 -7.54 -19.13
C SER A 312 1.04 -6.69 -20.03
N VAL A 313 2.37 -6.78 -19.89
CA VAL A 313 3.30 -5.83 -20.54
C VAL A 313 3.76 -6.27 -21.95
N SER A 314 3.58 -7.52 -22.37
CA SER A 314 4.33 -8.05 -23.55
C SER A 314 3.51 -8.31 -24.82
N ALA A 315 2.36 -7.66 -25.06
CA ALA A 315 1.63 -7.87 -26.32
C ALA A 315 1.05 -6.56 -26.87
N GLY A 316 1.88 -5.78 -27.55
CA GLY A 316 1.43 -4.55 -28.20
C GLY A 316 2.52 -3.79 -28.95
N SER A 317 3.32 -4.44 -29.79
CA SER A 317 4.12 -3.73 -30.80
C SER A 317 4.45 -4.56 -32.05
N SER A 318 3.52 -5.37 -32.56
CA SER A 318 3.79 -6.16 -33.78
C SER A 318 2.58 -6.39 -34.69
N ALA A 319 1.64 -5.44 -34.80
CA ALA A 319 0.46 -5.65 -35.64
C ALA A 319 -0.09 -4.42 -36.40
N ASP A 320 0.64 -3.31 -36.52
CA ASP A 320 0.21 -2.15 -37.33
C ASP A 320 1.31 -1.71 -38.32
N SER A 321 1.86 -2.65 -39.08
CA SER A 321 2.69 -2.34 -40.26
C SER A 321 2.38 -3.31 -41.40
N SER A 322 1.11 -3.42 -41.79
CA SER A 322 0.71 -3.98 -43.09
C SER A 322 -0.77 -3.70 -43.37
N SER A 323 -1.07 -2.52 -43.90
CA SER A 323 -2.16 -2.26 -44.85
C SER A 323 -2.07 -0.84 -45.37
#